data_AF-A0A7S2NLK3-F1
#
_entry.id   AF-A0A7S2NLK3-F1
#
_cell.length_a   1.000
_cell.length_b   1.000
_cell.length_c   1.000
_cell.angle_alpha   90.00
_cell.angle_beta   90.00
_cell.angle_gamma   90.00
#
_symmetry.space_group_name_H-M   'P 1'
#
loop_
_entity.id
_entity.type
_entity.pdbx_description
1 polymer ?
#
loop_
_entity_poly.entity_id
_entity_poly.type
_entity_poly.pdbx_seq_one_letter_code
_entity_poly.pdbx_strand_id
1 'polypeptide(L)'
;SAAETSSDARRQAGRLRHRDAEMLKQNASEEAEACEKTENPPEYKRQYSSVWSDEKVGHGHARSMLDGPQAWSARFNRVNEYMGMNLGSIKQVKGIIIQGRRGHSQWVTKYKVKYSLDGVTWSDVPGEFVGNTDDRGVKVTN
;
A
#
# COMPACT_ATOMS: atom_id res chain seq x y z
N SER A 1 -1.03 -37.16 53.33
CA SER A 1 -1.38 -35.92 52.61
C SER A 1 -0.30 -35.67 51.57
N ALA A 2 -0.46 -36.14 50.32
CA ALA A 2 0.48 -35.87 49.21
C ALA A 2 -0.05 -36.37 47.85
N ALA A 3 -1.31 -36.09 47.48
CA ALA A 3 -1.85 -36.54 46.18
C ALA A 3 -2.48 -35.42 45.32
N GLU A 4 -2.59 -34.18 45.80
CA GLU A 4 -3.33 -33.13 45.08
C GLU A 4 -2.47 -32.24 44.18
N THR A 5 -1.15 -32.38 44.15
CA THR A 5 -0.27 -31.43 43.44
C THR A 5 -0.07 -31.72 41.95
N SER A 6 -0.45 -32.90 41.44
CA SER A 6 -0.11 -33.35 40.08
C SER A 6 -1.16 -32.99 39.01
N SER A 7 -2.44 -32.98 39.37
CA SER A 7 -3.54 -32.63 38.46
C SER A 7 -3.59 -31.13 38.16
N ASP A 8 -3.32 -30.29 39.15
CA ASP A 8 -3.35 -28.84 39.00
C ASP A 8 -2.17 -28.32 38.16
N ALA A 9 -0.98 -28.90 38.31
CA ALA A 9 0.16 -28.57 37.45
C ALA A 9 -0.10 -28.92 35.97
N ARG A 10 -0.77 -30.05 35.69
CA ARG A 10 -1.18 -30.44 34.32
C ARG A 10 -2.29 -29.55 33.77
N ARG A 11 -3.26 -29.14 34.59
CA ARG A 11 -4.30 -28.17 34.22
C ARG A 11 -3.71 -26.80 33.92
N GLN A 12 -2.75 -26.35 34.72
CA GLN A 12 -2.09 -25.06 34.56
C GLN A 12 -1.17 -25.05 33.33
N ALA A 13 -0.43 -26.13 33.06
CA ALA A 13 0.37 -26.28 31.84
C ALA A 13 -0.48 -26.42 30.55
N GLY A 14 -1.69 -26.98 30.64
CA GLY A 14 -2.67 -26.96 29.54
C GLY A 14 -3.23 -25.56 29.28
N ARG A 15 -3.54 -24.82 30.35
CA ARG A 15 -4.07 -23.45 30.28
C ARG A 15 -3.02 -22.43 29.80
N LEU A 16 -1.75 -22.60 30.18
CA LEU A 16 -0.62 -21.80 29.68
C LEU A 16 -0.41 -22.00 28.17
N ARG A 17 -0.36 -23.25 27.70
CA ARG A 17 -0.24 -23.56 26.26
C ARG A 17 -1.41 -23.04 25.42
N HIS A 18 -2.61 -23.01 25.98
CA HIS A 18 -3.77 -22.45 25.28
C HIS A 18 -3.66 -20.93 25.13
N ARG A 19 -3.26 -20.23 26.19
CA ARG A 19 -3.02 -18.77 26.14
C ARG A 19 -1.88 -18.39 25.21
N ASP A 20 -0.80 -19.17 25.19
CA ASP A 20 0.32 -18.93 24.26
C ASP A 20 -0.13 -19.10 22.80
N ALA A 21 -0.94 -20.12 22.52
CA ALA A 21 -1.52 -20.32 21.19
C ALA A 21 -2.55 -19.25 20.82
N GLU A 22 -3.33 -18.73 21.77
CA GLU A 22 -4.23 -17.60 21.55
C GLU A 22 -3.47 -16.30 21.29
N MET A 23 -2.40 -16.00 22.03
CA MET A 23 -1.54 -14.85 21.75
C MET A 23 -0.87 -14.94 20.39
N LEU A 24 -0.40 -16.12 19.98
CA LEU A 24 0.19 -16.29 18.64
C LEU A 24 -0.85 -16.09 17.53
N LYS A 25 -2.09 -16.57 17.73
CA LYS A 25 -3.20 -16.32 16.80
C LYS A 25 -3.57 -14.84 16.75
N GLN A 26 -3.55 -14.16 17.90
CA GLN A 26 -3.92 -12.76 18.01
C GLN A 26 -2.85 -11.84 17.39
N ASN A 27 -1.57 -12.12 17.63
CA ASN A 27 -0.47 -11.44 16.94
C ASN A 27 -0.52 -11.69 15.43
N ALA A 28 -0.78 -12.93 14.99
CA ALA A 28 -0.91 -13.25 13.57
C ALA A 28 -2.13 -12.55 12.93
N SER A 29 -3.25 -12.41 13.66
CA SER A 29 -4.40 -11.65 13.17
C SER A 29 -4.13 -10.16 13.14
N GLU A 30 -3.42 -9.59 14.13
CA GLU A 30 -3.03 -8.17 14.12
C GLU A 30 -2.02 -7.88 12.99
N GLU A 31 -1.07 -8.78 12.74
CA GLU A 31 -0.15 -8.71 11.59
C GLU A 31 -0.87 -8.88 10.24
N ALA A 32 -1.94 -9.67 10.18
CA ALA A 32 -2.78 -9.84 9.00
C ALA A 32 -3.72 -8.66 8.78
N GLU A 33 -4.31 -8.09 9.83
CA GLU A 33 -5.13 -6.87 9.74
C GLU A 33 -4.28 -5.64 9.38
N ALA A 34 -3.03 -5.59 9.84
CA ALA A 34 -2.06 -4.60 9.38
C ALA A 34 -1.74 -4.72 7.88
N CYS A 35 -1.97 -5.89 7.28
CA CYS A 35 -1.81 -6.15 5.84
C CYS A 35 -2.99 -5.65 4.98
N GLU A 36 -4.16 -5.38 5.57
CA GLU A 36 -5.38 -5.07 4.81
C GLU A 36 -5.61 -3.56 4.62
N LYS A 37 -4.87 -2.72 5.35
CA LYS A 37 -5.05 -1.27 5.25
C LYS A 37 -4.40 -0.69 3.99
N THR A 38 -5.23 -0.21 3.06
CA THR A 38 -4.78 0.58 1.91
C THR A 38 -4.41 2.00 2.34
N GLU A 39 -3.15 2.38 2.14
CA GLU A 39 -2.69 3.76 2.31
C GLU A 39 -2.99 4.58 1.05
N ASN A 40 -3.90 5.55 1.15
CA ASN A 40 -4.23 6.51 0.09
C ASN A 40 -3.96 7.94 0.57
N PRO A 41 -2.69 8.39 0.64
CA PRO A 41 -2.36 9.71 1.19
C PRO A 41 -3.08 10.85 0.45
N PRO A 42 -3.44 11.94 1.14
CA PRO A 42 -4.05 13.10 0.51
C PRO A 42 -3.10 13.75 -0.49
N GLU A 43 -3.64 14.51 -1.45
CA GLU A 43 -2.89 15.09 -2.57
C GLU A 43 -1.66 15.89 -2.15
N TYR A 44 -1.71 16.65 -1.06
CA TYR A 44 -0.56 17.43 -0.57
C TYR A 44 0.64 16.57 -0.12
N LYS A 45 0.46 15.26 0.07
CA LYS A 45 1.55 14.30 0.35
C LYS A 45 2.05 13.60 -0.93
N ARG A 46 1.61 14.07 -2.09
CA ARG A 46 1.99 13.51 -3.40
C ARG A 46 2.82 14.52 -4.17
N GLN A 47 3.73 13.99 -4.98
CA GLN A 47 4.58 14.77 -5.85
C GLN A 47 4.63 14.12 -7.23
N TYR A 48 4.87 14.93 -8.24
CA TYR A 48 4.83 14.53 -9.64
C TYR A 48 6.07 15.06 -10.34
N SER A 49 6.64 14.28 -11.27
CA SER A 49 7.70 14.77 -12.16
C SER A 49 7.23 15.93 -13.02
N SER A 50 5.99 15.85 -13.51
CA SER A 50 5.29 16.88 -14.25
C SER A 50 3.78 16.65 -14.16
N VAL A 51 3.01 17.70 -14.44
CA VAL A 51 1.55 17.65 -14.48
C VAL A 51 1.08 18.28 -15.79
N TRP A 52 0.09 17.69 -16.43
CA TRP A 52 -0.55 18.27 -17.60
C TRP A 52 -0.96 19.73 -17.35
N SER A 53 -0.61 20.62 -18.27
CA SER A 53 -0.87 22.07 -18.17
C SER A 53 -0.31 22.75 -16.91
N ASP A 54 0.69 22.16 -16.25
CA ASP A 54 1.32 22.67 -15.03
C ASP A 54 0.30 22.95 -13.90
N GLU A 55 -0.75 22.14 -13.83
CA GLU A 55 -1.79 22.28 -12.82
C GLU A 55 -1.25 22.02 -11.41
N LYS A 56 -1.78 22.76 -10.43
CA LYS A 56 -1.36 22.63 -9.03
C LYS A 56 -1.82 21.29 -8.45
N VAL A 57 -1.01 20.74 -7.54
CA VAL A 57 -1.39 19.57 -6.73
C VAL A 57 -2.78 19.75 -6.12
N GLY A 58 -3.63 18.73 -6.22
CA GLY A 58 -5.03 18.78 -5.81
C GLY A 58 -6.01 19.35 -6.84
N HIS A 59 -5.53 19.81 -8.00
CA HIS A 59 -6.36 20.37 -9.08
C HIS A 59 -6.13 19.62 -10.38
N GLY A 60 -7.14 19.60 -11.26
CA GLY A 60 -7.04 19.01 -12.59
C GLY A 60 -6.37 17.63 -12.58
N HIS A 61 -5.32 17.48 -13.39
CA HIS A 61 -4.49 16.28 -13.61
C HIS A 61 -3.42 16.04 -12.53
N ALA A 62 -3.58 16.65 -11.35
CA ALA A 62 -2.82 16.33 -10.14
C ALA A 62 -3.78 15.91 -9.01
N ARG A 63 -4.76 15.07 -9.36
CA ARG A 63 -5.73 14.45 -8.46
C ARG A 63 -5.68 12.93 -8.61
N SER A 64 -4.64 12.31 -8.08
CA SER A 64 -4.27 10.91 -8.32
C SER A 64 -4.78 9.92 -7.27
N MET A 65 -5.53 10.37 -6.26
CA MET A 65 -6.07 9.46 -5.24
C MET A 65 -6.97 8.39 -5.89
N LEU A 66 -6.94 7.18 -5.31
CA LEU A 66 -7.89 6.13 -5.67
C LEU A 66 -9.33 6.63 -5.50
N ASP A 67 -10.19 6.24 -6.44
CA ASP A 67 -11.59 6.67 -6.57
C ASP A 67 -11.80 8.19 -6.70
N GLY A 68 -10.72 8.92 -7.02
CA GLY A 68 -10.77 10.34 -7.30
C GLY A 68 -11.65 10.67 -8.52
N PRO A 69 -12.15 11.91 -8.60
CA PRO A 69 -12.90 12.38 -9.77
C PRO A 69 -12.02 12.56 -11.02
N GLN A 70 -10.71 12.35 -10.89
CA GLN A 70 -9.70 12.56 -11.93
C GLN A 70 -8.49 11.66 -11.64
N ALA A 71 -7.40 11.82 -12.38
CA ALA A 71 -6.14 11.10 -12.18
C ALA A 71 -4.94 12.05 -12.18
N TRP A 72 -3.75 11.49 -11.95
CA TRP A 72 -2.53 12.13 -12.41
C TRP A 72 -2.37 11.95 -13.92
N SER A 73 -1.99 13.00 -14.63
CA SER A 73 -1.48 12.88 -15.99
C SER A 73 -0.21 13.70 -16.12
N ALA A 74 0.87 13.04 -16.55
CA ALA A 74 2.12 13.71 -16.84
C ALA A 74 1.94 14.73 -17.96
N ARG A 75 2.78 15.77 -17.96
CA ARG A 75 2.80 16.75 -19.05
C ARG A 75 3.24 16.12 -20.37
N PHE A 76 4.15 15.16 -20.29
CA PHE A 76 4.75 14.51 -21.45
C PHE A 76 4.41 13.02 -21.43
N ASN A 77 3.97 12.48 -22.56
CA ASN A 77 3.78 11.04 -22.73
C ASN A 77 5.14 10.37 -23.04
N ARG A 78 5.97 10.19 -22.01
CA ARG A 78 7.29 9.57 -22.14
C ARG A 78 7.63 8.72 -20.92
N VAL A 79 8.58 7.82 -21.10
CA VAL A 79 9.17 7.04 -20.02
C VAL A 79 9.89 7.97 -19.04
N ASN A 80 9.91 7.59 -17.76
CA ASN A 80 10.53 8.29 -16.62
C ASN A 80 9.74 9.48 -16.03
N GLU A 81 8.51 9.70 -16.47
CA GLU A 81 7.56 10.48 -15.66
C GLU A 81 7.13 9.64 -14.44
N TYR A 82 7.00 10.27 -13.28
CA TYR A 82 6.71 9.60 -12.02
C TYR A 82 5.72 10.35 -11.14
N MET A 83 5.05 9.58 -10.30
CA MET A 83 4.31 10.04 -9.14
C MET A 83 4.93 9.41 -7.89
N GLY A 84 5.23 10.24 -6.90
CA GLY A 84 5.70 9.83 -5.58
C GLY A 84 4.67 10.12 -4.50
N MET A 85 4.70 9.35 -3.41
CA MET A 85 3.82 9.53 -2.26
C MET A 85 4.63 9.46 -0.96
N ASN A 86 4.39 10.40 -0.05
CA ASN A 86 4.95 10.38 1.29
C ASN A 86 3.95 9.72 2.26
N LEU A 87 4.33 8.58 2.83
CA LEU A 87 3.50 7.82 3.78
C LEU A 87 3.50 8.41 5.20
N GLY A 88 4.33 9.41 5.48
CA GLY A 88 4.43 10.10 6.77
C GLY A 88 5.29 9.40 7.83
N SER A 89 5.54 8.10 7.67
CA SER A 89 6.45 7.30 8.49
C SER A 89 7.02 6.17 7.65
N ILE A 90 8.08 5.52 8.14
CA ILE A 90 8.56 4.26 7.56
C ILE A 90 7.46 3.20 7.77
N LYS A 91 7.08 2.52 6.69
CA LYS A 91 6.04 1.49 6.68
C LYS A 91 6.46 0.32 5.80
N GLN A 92 6.01 -0.88 6.15
CA GLN A 92 6.08 -2.03 5.26
C GLN A 92 4.99 -1.89 4.19
N VAL A 93 5.40 -1.80 2.92
CA VAL A 93 4.47 -1.77 1.78
C VAL A 93 4.48 -3.15 1.13
N LYS A 94 3.32 -3.81 1.12
CA LYS A 94 3.18 -5.17 0.57
C LYS A 94 2.71 -5.21 -0.87
N GLY A 95 2.18 -4.10 -1.37
CA GLY A 95 1.69 -4.01 -2.74
C GLY A 95 1.28 -2.58 -3.11
N ILE A 96 0.92 -2.42 -4.38
CA ILE A 96 0.48 -1.16 -4.96
C ILE A 96 -0.84 -1.39 -5.68
N ILE A 97 -1.78 -0.48 -5.43
CA ILE A 97 -3.04 -0.42 -6.15
C ILE A 97 -2.96 0.74 -7.14
N ILE A 98 -3.20 0.47 -8.41
CA ILE A 98 -3.33 1.49 -9.45
C ILE A 98 -4.73 1.49 -10.05
N GLN A 99 -5.14 2.63 -10.57
CA GLN A 99 -6.47 2.82 -11.17
C GLN A 99 -6.36 3.75 -12.37
N GLY A 100 -7.02 3.38 -13.47
CA GLY A 100 -7.14 4.21 -14.66
C GLY A 100 -7.94 5.49 -14.40
N ARG A 101 -7.83 6.46 -15.31
CA ARG A 101 -8.56 7.74 -15.21
C ARG A 101 -10.06 7.50 -15.38
N ARG A 102 -10.85 7.99 -14.43
CA ARG A 102 -12.31 7.86 -14.47
C ARG A 102 -12.90 8.53 -15.72
N GLY A 103 -13.70 7.77 -16.48
CA GLY A 103 -14.46 8.28 -17.62
C GLY A 103 -13.62 8.63 -18.85
N HIS A 104 -12.35 8.21 -18.89
CA HIS A 104 -11.46 8.44 -20.02
C HIS A 104 -10.64 7.19 -20.30
N SER A 105 -10.38 6.93 -21.59
CA SER A 105 -9.55 5.81 -22.02
C SER A 105 -8.05 6.10 -21.87
N GLN A 106 -7.62 6.35 -20.63
CA GLN A 106 -6.24 6.65 -20.24
C GLN A 106 -5.85 5.90 -18.96
N TRP A 107 -4.81 5.09 -19.03
CA TRP A 107 -4.31 4.30 -17.91
C TRP A 107 -2.83 3.91 -18.10
N VAL A 108 -2.19 3.45 -17.02
CA VAL A 108 -0.82 2.94 -17.05
C VAL A 108 -0.86 1.42 -17.21
N THR A 109 -0.14 0.88 -18.20
CA THR A 109 -0.11 -0.56 -18.51
C THR A 109 1.09 -1.29 -17.92
N LYS A 110 2.19 -0.58 -17.65
CA LYS A 110 3.44 -1.11 -17.09
C LYS A 110 4.13 -0.03 -16.26
N TYR A 111 4.73 -0.41 -15.15
CA TYR A 111 5.48 0.52 -14.30
C TYR A 111 6.59 -0.16 -13.51
N LYS A 112 7.52 0.67 -13.03
CA LYS A 112 8.55 0.29 -12.06
C LYS A 112 8.32 1.04 -10.76
N VAL A 113 8.81 0.48 -9.67
CA VAL A 113 8.62 1.03 -8.32
C VAL A 113 9.97 1.35 -7.73
N LYS A 114 10.08 2.53 -7.13
CA LYS A 114 11.19 2.91 -6.27
C LYS A 114 10.66 3.21 -4.88
N TYR A 115 11.47 2.97 -3.86
CA TYR A 115 11.18 3.35 -2.48
C TYR A 115 12.36 4.13 -1.88
N SER A 116 12.06 4.90 -0.84
CA SER A 116 13.03 5.69 -0.11
C SER A 116 12.60 5.80 1.36
N LEU A 117 13.59 5.86 2.25
CA LEU A 117 13.39 6.07 3.69
C LEU A 117 13.65 7.51 4.12
N ASP A 118 14.36 8.30 3.29
CA ASP A 118 14.79 9.67 3.56
C ASP A 118 14.21 10.70 2.57
N GLY A 119 13.55 10.24 1.51
CA GLY A 119 13.05 11.06 0.41
C GLY A 119 14.13 11.55 -0.57
N VAL A 120 15.40 11.22 -0.33
CA VAL A 120 16.57 11.70 -1.09
C VAL A 120 17.19 10.56 -1.89
N THR A 121 17.47 9.44 -1.24
CA THR A 121 18.07 8.26 -1.86
C THR A 121 16.99 7.23 -2.17
N TRP A 122 16.95 6.75 -3.41
CA TRP A 122 15.90 5.86 -3.90
C TRP A 122 16.48 4.53 -4.39
N SER A 123 15.83 3.45 -3.98
CA SER A 123 16.16 2.08 -4.39
C SER A 123 15.06 1.51 -5.26
N ASP A 124 15.44 0.81 -6.33
CA ASP A 124 14.50 0.09 -7.20
C ASP A 124 13.94 -1.16 -6.50
N VAL A 125 12.64 -1.38 -6.65
CA VAL A 125 12.04 -2.69 -6.42
C VAL A 125 12.28 -3.53 -7.68
N PRO A 126 12.90 -4.73 -7.57
CA PRO A 126 13.17 -5.56 -8.73
C PRO A 126 11.91 -5.91 -9.53
N GLY A 127 12.01 -5.80 -10.85
CA GLY A 127 10.95 -6.21 -11.80
C GLY A 127 10.21 -5.05 -12.47
N GLU A 128 9.24 -5.42 -13.29
CA GLU A 128 8.27 -4.53 -13.92
C GLU A 128 6.88 -5.04 -13.56
N PHE A 129 6.01 -4.15 -13.14
CA PHE A 129 4.67 -4.46 -12.68
C PHE A 129 3.65 -4.22 -13.79
N VAL A 130 2.68 -5.12 -13.90
CA VAL A 130 1.61 -5.02 -14.89
C VAL A 130 0.54 -4.08 -14.34
N GLY A 131 0.18 -3.09 -15.14
CA GLY A 131 -0.83 -2.12 -14.78
C GLY A 131 -2.24 -2.51 -15.26
N ASN A 132 -3.04 -1.49 -15.57
CA ASN A 132 -4.38 -1.64 -16.08
C ASN A 132 -4.38 -2.13 -17.53
N THR A 133 -5.38 -2.94 -17.88
CA THR A 133 -5.62 -3.43 -19.24
C THR A 133 -6.82 -2.77 -19.92
N ASP A 134 -7.66 -2.04 -19.18
CA ASP A 134 -8.81 -1.27 -19.70
C ASP A 134 -9.08 0.02 -18.91
N ASP A 135 -10.07 0.80 -19.37
CA ASP A 135 -10.41 2.15 -18.88
C ASP A 135 -11.46 2.20 -17.78
N ARG A 136 -11.95 1.07 -17.30
CA ARG A 136 -13.18 1.04 -16.48
C ARG A 136 -12.98 1.53 -15.04
N GLY A 137 -11.91 2.25 -14.76
CA GLY A 137 -11.55 2.68 -13.40
C GLY A 137 -11.34 1.49 -12.47
N VAL A 138 -10.95 0.33 -13.02
CA VAL A 138 -10.69 -0.89 -12.26
C VAL A 138 -9.40 -0.70 -11.46
N LYS A 139 -9.43 -1.11 -10.19
CA LYS A 139 -8.26 -1.18 -9.35
C LYS A 139 -7.49 -2.47 -9.65
N VAL A 140 -6.20 -2.35 -9.95
CA VAL A 140 -5.28 -3.49 -10.10
C VAL A 140 -4.30 -3.45 -8.94
N THR A 141 -4.17 -4.58 -8.24
CA THR A 141 -3.24 -4.75 -7.10
C THR A 141 -2.05 -5.58 -7.55
N ASN A 142 -0.83 -5.10 -7.29
CA ASN A 142 0.43 -5.83 -7.48
C ASN A 142 1.20 -5.94 -6.18
#